data_AF-A0A2M9J456-F1
#
_entry.id   AF-A0A2M9J456-F1
#
_cell.length_a   1.000
_cell.length_b   1.000
_cell.length_c   1.000
_cell.angle_alpha   90.00
_cell.angle_beta   90.00
_cell.angle_gamma   90.00
#
_symmetry.space_group_name_H-M   'P 1'
#
loop_
_entity.id
_entity.type
_entity.pdbx_description
1 polymer ?
#
loop_
_entity_poly.entity_id
_entity_poly.type
_entity_poly.pdbx_seq_one_letter_code
_entity_poly.pdbx_strand_id
1 'polypeptide(L)'
;MTMERAGQDERAEQAVLDALGAVLGAVPPAGTGWTDGLWDLYEVYEESRSGRGEPPELTAEQSARFASQWRRQELSGEVRGLVGELRERAERGRVVAPAAAAGLAVRLVRAGLASHEAVNLLSGFGAPHGERGLLELARDREISEGDRLWARERLFALRRDGYRARGLLVADGEEPLLPAAARALPTGIGGALALPVDAVQARAALEALLLSAPLSSPEPPPEWTAGWDGLDEGDEYRPDWLEVRLLVRELMPTARKVTQERMAEAERECVPLGLDGGEGEFAALWATRLAAWLAGEIFDALSRDPDPAALAPWSMDLAERYVRRGMAAEDAHAFLRRTEDKVPYSRLVLLRLTTETSHASAFLNRPER
;
A
#
# COMPACT_ATOMS: atom_id res chain seq x y z
N MET A 1 15.86 -10.49 40.29
CA MET A 1 15.33 -11.66 39.58
C MET A 1 16.20 -12.84 39.98
N THR A 2 15.65 -13.84 40.67
CA THR A 2 16.42 -15.01 41.14
C THR A 2 16.80 -15.90 39.95
N MET A 3 17.99 -16.49 39.96
CA MET A 3 18.47 -17.39 38.88
C MET A 3 17.48 -18.51 38.55
N GLU A 4 16.72 -18.96 39.56
CA GLU A 4 15.68 -19.97 39.41
C GLU A 4 14.51 -19.52 38.50
N ARG A 5 14.12 -18.23 38.54
CA ARG A 5 13.05 -17.69 37.70
C ARG A 5 13.49 -17.53 36.24
N ALA A 6 14.75 -17.14 36.02
CA ALA A 6 15.31 -17.06 34.67
C ALA A 6 15.37 -18.44 33.99
N GLY A 7 15.80 -19.48 34.72
CA GLY A 7 15.82 -20.85 34.20
C GLY A 7 14.44 -21.45 33.96
N GLN A 8 13.39 -20.97 34.64
CA GLN A 8 12.00 -21.37 34.36
C GLN A 8 11.46 -20.73 33.08
N ASP A 9 11.71 -19.44 32.88
CA ASP A 9 11.29 -18.72 31.67
C ASP A 9 11.95 -19.32 30.41
N GLU A 10 13.25 -19.64 30.48
CA GLU A 10 14.00 -20.28 29.37
C GLU A 10 13.45 -21.65 28.99
N ARG A 11 13.18 -22.53 29.98
CA ARG A 11 12.61 -23.87 29.71
C ARG A 11 11.21 -23.79 29.12
N ALA A 12 10.39 -22.86 29.61
CA ALA A 12 9.05 -22.68 29.12
C ALA A 12 9.05 -22.16 27.68
N GLU A 13 9.93 -21.22 27.35
CA GLU A 13 10.11 -20.78 25.96
C GLU A 13 10.61 -21.90 25.05
N GLN A 14 11.64 -22.65 25.47
CA GLN A 14 12.17 -23.75 24.67
C GLN A 14 11.08 -24.80 24.37
N ALA A 15 10.22 -25.11 25.34
CA ALA A 15 9.09 -26.02 25.13
C ALA A 15 8.11 -25.51 24.05
N VAL A 16 7.84 -24.20 24.01
CA VAL A 16 6.99 -23.60 22.96
C VAL A 16 7.69 -23.63 21.60
N LEU A 17 8.99 -23.33 21.54
CA LEU A 17 9.77 -23.39 20.30
C LEU A 17 9.86 -24.82 19.75
N ASP A 18 10.05 -25.82 20.62
CA ASP A 18 10.08 -27.23 20.25
C ASP A 18 8.71 -27.70 19.74
N ALA A 19 7.61 -27.26 20.38
CA ALA A 19 6.26 -27.55 19.93
C ALA A 19 5.98 -26.96 18.54
N LEU A 20 6.36 -25.69 18.29
CA LEU A 20 6.28 -25.08 16.97
C LEU A 20 7.11 -25.83 15.92
N GLY A 21 8.31 -26.28 16.30
CA GLY A 21 9.16 -27.11 15.44
C GLY A 21 8.53 -28.45 15.10
N ALA A 22 7.87 -29.10 16.06
CA ALA A 22 7.14 -30.35 15.86
C ALA A 22 5.92 -30.16 14.94
N VAL A 23 5.15 -29.07 15.13
CA VAL A 23 4.03 -28.72 14.24
C VAL A 23 4.53 -28.55 12.82
N LEU A 24 5.61 -27.79 12.59
CA LEU A 24 6.24 -27.61 11.27
C LEU A 24 6.68 -28.95 10.64
N GLY A 25 7.13 -29.91 11.43
CA GLY A 25 7.50 -31.25 10.95
C GLY A 25 6.29 -32.13 10.57
N ALA A 26 5.10 -31.81 11.08
CA ALA A 26 3.86 -32.57 10.86
C ALA A 26 2.95 -31.98 9.76
N VAL A 27 3.35 -30.87 9.14
CA VAL A 27 2.55 -30.15 8.13
C VAL A 27 2.42 -31.01 6.86
N PRO A 28 1.20 -31.36 6.45
CA PRO A 28 1.02 -32.04 5.17
C PRO A 28 1.14 -31.02 4.02
N PRO A 29 1.46 -31.48 2.79
CA PRO A 29 1.62 -30.58 1.64
C PRO A 29 0.35 -29.77 1.39
N ALA A 30 0.53 -28.50 1.02
CA ALA A 30 -0.58 -27.65 0.60
C ALA A 30 -1.22 -28.23 -0.68
N GLY A 31 -2.54 -28.35 -0.70
CA GLY A 31 -3.27 -28.70 -1.91
C GLY A 31 -3.23 -27.54 -2.91
N THR A 32 -2.96 -27.81 -4.19
CA THR A 32 -3.02 -26.83 -5.28
C THR A 32 -4.30 -26.98 -6.10
N GLY A 33 -4.68 -25.96 -6.87
CA GLY A 33 -5.83 -26.07 -7.80
C GLY A 33 -7.16 -26.21 -7.08
N TRP A 34 -7.39 -25.37 -6.08
CA TRP A 34 -8.72 -25.15 -5.52
C TRP A 34 -9.53 -24.29 -6.49
N THR A 35 -10.75 -24.73 -6.78
CA THR A 35 -11.75 -24.00 -7.55
C THR A 35 -12.90 -23.64 -6.64
N ASP A 36 -13.74 -22.67 -6.99
CA ASP A 36 -14.89 -22.26 -6.17
C ASP A 36 -15.78 -23.47 -5.83
N GLY A 37 -16.11 -24.30 -6.82
CA GLY A 37 -16.89 -25.53 -6.58
C GLY A 37 -16.19 -26.59 -5.71
N LEU A 38 -14.86 -26.54 -5.55
CA LEU A 38 -14.13 -27.38 -4.60
C LEU A 38 -14.14 -26.76 -3.19
N TRP A 39 -14.13 -25.43 -3.09
CA TRP A 39 -14.33 -24.73 -1.83
C TRP A 39 -15.73 -24.96 -1.29
N ASP A 40 -16.77 -24.78 -2.11
CA ASP A 40 -18.17 -25.07 -1.75
C ASP A 40 -18.31 -26.51 -1.22
N LEU A 41 -17.69 -27.47 -1.93
CA LEU A 41 -17.74 -28.88 -1.54
C LEU A 41 -16.95 -29.15 -0.24
N TYR A 42 -15.87 -28.39 0.00
CA TYR A 42 -15.09 -28.48 1.22
C TYR A 42 -15.83 -27.90 2.42
N GLU A 43 -16.56 -26.80 2.26
CA GLU A 43 -17.41 -26.24 3.32
C GLU A 43 -18.45 -27.28 3.78
N VAL A 44 -19.13 -27.96 2.85
CA VAL A 44 -20.06 -29.05 3.19
C VAL A 44 -19.35 -30.20 3.92
N TYR A 45 -18.12 -30.53 3.52
CA TYR A 45 -17.30 -31.52 4.23
C TYR A 45 -16.99 -31.09 5.67
N GLU A 46 -16.62 -29.83 5.90
CA GLU A 46 -16.33 -29.28 7.24
C GLU A 46 -17.57 -29.27 8.15
N GLU A 47 -18.73 -28.87 7.61
CA GLU A 47 -20.00 -28.91 8.33
C GLU A 47 -20.32 -30.34 8.79
N SER A 48 -20.20 -31.32 7.89
CA SER A 48 -20.51 -32.72 8.19
C SER A 48 -19.62 -33.28 9.30
N ARG A 49 -18.33 -32.92 9.33
CA ARG A 49 -17.39 -33.31 10.40
C ARG A 49 -17.73 -32.68 11.74
N SER A 50 -18.32 -31.49 11.72
CA SER A 50 -18.81 -30.78 12.90
C SER A 50 -20.18 -31.28 13.37
N GLY A 51 -20.70 -32.34 12.74
CA GLY A 51 -22.02 -32.93 13.05
C GLY A 51 -23.19 -32.14 12.48
N ARG A 52 -22.96 -31.24 11.52
CA ARG A 52 -23.98 -30.45 10.83
C ARG A 52 -24.09 -30.93 9.38
N GLY A 53 -25.22 -31.54 9.01
CA GLY A 53 -25.45 -32.01 7.65
C GLY A 53 -24.88 -33.40 7.35
N GLU A 54 -25.16 -33.90 6.14
CA GLU A 54 -24.70 -35.21 5.65
C GLU A 54 -23.34 -35.08 4.95
N PRO A 55 -22.42 -36.06 5.09
CA PRO A 55 -21.13 -36.02 4.40
C PRO A 55 -21.31 -36.02 2.88
N PRO A 56 -20.57 -35.19 2.13
CA PRO A 56 -20.65 -35.19 0.68
C PRO A 56 -20.05 -36.48 0.09
N GLU A 57 -20.52 -36.87 -1.11
CA GLU A 57 -19.87 -37.93 -1.88
C GLU A 57 -18.55 -37.41 -2.47
N LEU A 58 -17.43 -37.94 -1.97
CA LEU A 58 -16.08 -37.54 -2.39
C LEU A 58 -15.36 -38.69 -3.09
N THR A 59 -14.62 -38.36 -4.15
CA THR A 59 -13.59 -39.27 -4.67
C THR A 59 -12.49 -39.49 -3.63
N ALA A 60 -11.68 -40.54 -3.81
CA ALA A 60 -10.53 -40.80 -2.94
C ALA A 60 -9.51 -39.63 -2.96
N GLU A 61 -9.34 -38.99 -4.11
CA GLU A 61 -8.45 -37.82 -4.26
C GLU A 61 -8.98 -36.60 -3.50
N GLN A 62 -10.27 -36.27 -3.66
CA GLN A 62 -10.92 -35.19 -2.91
C GLN A 62 -10.88 -35.46 -1.40
N SER A 63 -11.18 -36.70 -0.97
CA SER A 63 -11.09 -37.10 0.44
C SER A 63 -9.69 -36.87 1.02
N ALA A 64 -8.64 -37.26 0.30
CA ALA A 64 -7.26 -37.06 0.75
C ALA A 64 -6.87 -35.56 0.80
N ARG A 65 -7.28 -34.78 -0.22
CA ARG A 65 -7.04 -33.33 -0.26
C ARG A 65 -7.74 -32.62 0.90
N PHE A 66 -9.01 -32.94 1.15
CA PHE A 66 -9.80 -32.32 2.22
C PHE A 66 -9.27 -32.69 3.60
N ALA A 67 -8.86 -33.95 3.80
CA ALA A 67 -8.20 -34.37 5.04
C ALA A 67 -6.87 -33.63 5.28
N SER A 68 -6.07 -33.42 4.22
CA SER A 68 -4.84 -32.63 4.30
C SER A 68 -5.14 -31.17 4.71
N GLN A 69 -6.11 -30.54 4.05
CA GLN A 69 -6.49 -29.15 4.33
C GLN A 69 -7.02 -28.97 5.74
N TRP A 70 -7.93 -29.84 6.18
CA TRP A 70 -8.44 -29.85 7.55
C TRP A 70 -7.30 -30.00 8.56
N ARG A 71 -6.37 -30.94 8.32
CA ARG A 71 -5.23 -31.13 9.21
C ARG A 71 -4.35 -29.87 9.29
N ARG A 72 -4.17 -29.15 8.18
CA ARG A 72 -3.45 -27.86 8.18
C ARG A 72 -4.17 -26.79 9.00
N GLN A 73 -5.50 -26.72 8.94
CA GLN A 73 -6.27 -25.80 9.77
C GLN A 73 -6.16 -26.14 11.27
N GLU A 74 -6.23 -27.42 11.64
CA GLU A 74 -6.00 -27.85 13.03
C GLU A 74 -4.63 -27.41 13.53
N LEU A 75 -3.57 -27.68 12.74
CA LEU A 75 -2.21 -27.25 13.05
C LEU A 75 -2.09 -25.72 13.11
N SER A 76 -2.77 -24.98 12.23
CA SER A 76 -2.82 -23.52 12.26
C SER A 76 -3.45 -23.00 13.55
N GLY A 77 -4.51 -23.66 14.04
CA GLY A 77 -5.13 -23.37 15.34
C GLY A 77 -4.17 -23.59 16.52
N GLU A 78 -3.42 -24.69 16.50
CA GLU A 78 -2.38 -24.97 17.51
C GLU A 78 -1.26 -23.92 17.47
N VAL A 79 -0.75 -23.59 16.28
CA VAL A 79 0.26 -22.55 16.08
C VAL A 79 -0.22 -21.21 16.61
N ARG A 80 -1.47 -20.81 16.36
CA ARG A 80 -2.03 -19.55 16.87
C ARG A 80 -1.91 -19.46 18.40
N GLY A 81 -2.20 -20.54 19.11
CA GLY A 81 -2.04 -20.61 20.57
C GLY A 81 -0.59 -20.43 21.00
N LEU A 82 0.33 -21.18 20.38
CA LEU A 82 1.76 -21.16 20.70
C LEU A 82 2.41 -19.79 20.37
N VAL A 83 2.08 -19.20 19.22
CA VAL A 83 2.52 -17.86 18.81
C VAL A 83 1.97 -16.79 19.75
N GLY A 84 0.71 -16.92 20.17
CA GLY A 84 0.11 -16.06 21.19
C GLY A 84 0.90 -16.09 22.51
N GLU A 85 1.31 -17.28 22.96
CA GLU A 85 2.11 -17.45 24.16
C GLU A 85 3.51 -16.77 24.04
N LEU A 86 4.17 -16.89 22.89
CA LEU A 86 5.44 -16.20 22.61
C LEU A 86 5.25 -14.68 22.58
N ARG A 87 4.18 -14.20 21.97
CA ARG A 87 3.88 -12.76 21.90
C ARG A 87 3.65 -12.19 23.29
N GLU A 88 2.86 -12.84 24.12
CA GLU A 88 2.66 -12.41 25.51
C GLU A 88 3.96 -12.39 26.32
N ARG A 89 4.86 -13.34 26.08
CA ARG A 89 6.21 -13.32 26.69
C ARG A 89 7.02 -12.13 26.19
N ALA A 90 6.96 -11.82 24.90
CA ALA A 90 7.67 -10.69 24.29
C ALA A 90 7.21 -9.36 24.89
N GLU A 91 5.89 -9.16 25.01
CA GLU A 91 5.27 -7.98 25.62
C GLU A 91 5.70 -7.81 27.09
N ARG A 92 5.99 -8.90 27.80
CA ARG A 92 6.49 -8.89 29.19
C ARG A 92 8.02 -8.80 29.29
N GLY A 93 8.74 -8.70 28.18
CA GLY A 93 10.21 -8.68 28.14
C GLY A 93 10.86 -9.99 28.60
N ARG A 94 10.20 -11.13 28.37
CA ARG A 94 10.64 -12.46 28.86
C ARG A 94 11.07 -13.42 27.76
N VAL A 95 11.26 -12.94 26.54
CA VAL A 95 11.77 -13.76 25.44
C VAL A 95 13.30 -13.83 25.53
N VAL A 96 13.82 -15.03 25.67
CA VAL A 96 15.22 -15.37 25.88
C VAL A 96 15.93 -15.64 24.55
N ALA A 97 15.23 -16.21 23.56
CA ALA A 97 15.78 -16.56 22.24
C ALA A 97 15.00 -15.93 21.07
N PRO A 98 14.93 -14.58 20.97
CA PRO A 98 14.13 -13.89 19.94
C PRO A 98 14.55 -14.23 18.51
N ALA A 99 15.83 -14.54 18.27
CA ALA A 99 16.32 -14.95 16.96
C ALA A 99 15.72 -16.31 16.51
N ALA A 100 15.65 -17.29 17.42
CA ALA A 100 15.10 -18.61 17.12
C ALA A 100 13.58 -18.53 16.90
N ALA A 101 12.89 -17.78 17.74
CA ALA A 101 11.46 -17.52 17.59
C ALA A 101 11.12 -16.82 16.26
N ALA A 102 11.91 -15.81 15.87
CA ALA A 102 11.74 -15.13 14.59
C ALA A 102 11.97 -16.07 13.40
N GLY A 103 13.01 -16.92 13.44
CA GLY A 103 13.28 -17.91 12.39
C GLY A 103 12.15 -18.94 12.25
N LEU A 104 11.53 -19.36 13.35
CA LEU A 104 10.34 -20.22 13.30
C LEU A 104 9.12 -19.49 12.73
N ALA A 105 8.89 -18.24 13.10
CA ALA A 105 7.79 -17.43 12.56
C ALA A 105 7.86 -17.32 11.03
N VAL A 106 9.04 -17.06 10.46
CA VAL A 106 9.24 -17.05 8.99
C VAL A 106 8.87 -18.40 8.37
N ARG A 107 9.30 -19.52 8.98
CA ARG A 107 8.97 -20.87 8.49
C ARG A 107 7.48 -21.18 8.58
N LEU A 108 6.78 -20.67 9.59
CA LEU A 108 5.33 -20.83 9.74
C LEU A 108 4.58 -20.12 8.62
N VAL A 109 4.97 -18.88 8.29
CA VAL A 109 4.39 -18.14 7.16
C VAL A 109 4.61 -18.87 5.84
N ARG A 110 5.83 -19.35 5.58
CA ARG A 110 6.13 -20.18 4.39
C ARG A 110 5.32 -21.46 4.33
N ALA A 111 5.05 -22.06 5.48
CA ALA A 111 4.21 -23.24 5.59
C ALA A 111 2.71 -22.92 5.48
N GLY A 112 2.31 -21.64 5.40
CA GLY A 112 0.91 -21.20 5.38
C GLY A 112 0.15 -21.52 6.67
N LEU A 113 0.80 -21.40 7.83
CA LEU A 113 0.20 -21.67 9.14
C LEU A 113 0.19 -20.40 10.00
N ALA A 114 -1.01 -19.97 10.39
CA ALA A 114 -1.24 -18.78 11.21
C ALA A 114 -0.38 -17.58 10.75
N SER A 115 -0.31 -17.35 9.43
CA SER A 115 0.64 -16.41 8.82
C SER A 115 0.52 -15.00 9.41
N HIS A 116 -0.71 -14.54 9.64
CA HIS A 116 -0.96 -13.21 10.21
C HIS A 116 -0.41 -13.09 11.63
N GLU A 117 -0.60 -14.11 12.47
CA GLU A 117 -0.10 -14.14 13.84
C GLU A 117 1.43 -14.24 13.87
N ALA A 118 2.03 -15.05 12.99
CA ALA A 118 3.48 -15.15 12.86
C ALA A 118 4.10 -13.83 12.40
N VAL A 119 3.51 -13.14 11.43
CA VAL A 119 3.93 -11.80 10.98
C VAL A 119 3.77 -10.75 12.10
N ASN A 120 2.67 -10.81 12.88
CA ASN A 120 2.48 -9.93 14.03
C ASN A 120 3.50 -10.20 15.14
N LEU A 121 3.89 -11.45 15.37
CA LEU A 121 4.96 -11.81 16.30
C LEU A 121 6.29 -11.21 15.85
N LEU A 122 6.63 -11.32 14.56
CA LEU A 122 7.83 -10.68 14.00
C LEU A 122 7.78 -9.16 14.20
N SER A 123 6.65 -8.52 13.92
CA SER A 123 6.47 -7.08 14.19
C SER A 123 6.71 -6.74 15.67
N GLY A 124 6.24 -7.57 16.60
CA GLY A 124 6.41 -7.38 18.04
C GLY A 124 7.86 -7.55 18.51
N PHE A 125 8.67 -8.38 17.84
CA PHE A 125 10.10 -8.51 18.14
C PHE A 125 10.92 -7.30 17.71
N GLY A 126 10.45 -6.51 16.73
CA GLY A 126 11.14 -5.32 16.24
C GLY A 126 12.55 -5.58 15.73
N ALA A 127 13.42 -4.56 15.78
CA ALA A 127 14.79 -4.67 15.30
C ALA A 127 15.72 -5.34 16.35
N PRO A 128 16.67 -6.21 15.94
CA PRO A 128 16.96 -6.59 14.55
C PRO A 128 16.21 -7.84 14.06
N HIS A 129 15.68 -8.67 14.97
CA HIS A 129 15.25 -10.03 14.61
C HIS A 129 13.91 -10.07 13.87
N GLY A 130 12.91 -9.36 14.37
CA GLY A 130 11.61 -9.20 13.73
C GLY A 130 11.72 -8.51 12.38
N GLU A 131 12.48 -7.41 12.33
CA GLU A 131 12.73 -6.67 11.09
C GLU A 131 13.35 -7.54 9.99
N ARG A 132 14.38 -8.34 10.33
CA ARG A 132 15.00 -9.27 9.37
C ARG A 132 14.02 -10.31 8.84
N GLY A 133 13.19 -10.88 9.72
CA GLY A 133 12.17 -11.84 9.30
C GLY A 133 11.12 -11.22 8.38
N LEU A 134 10.67 -10.00 8.67
CA LEU A 134 9.72 -9.28 7.81
C LEU A 134 10.33 -8.93 6.44
N LEU A 135 11.60 -8.51 6.40
CA LEU A 135 12.32 -8.27 5.14
C LEU A 135 12.45 -9.53 4.29
N GLU A 136 12.67 -10.67 4.93
CA GLU A 136 12.73 -11.96 4.25
C GLU A 136 11.39 -12.30 3.61
N LEU A 137 10.29 -12.17 4.36
CA LEU A 137 8.93 -12.45 3.87
C LEU A 137 8.46 -11.48 2.78
N ALA A 138 8.75 -10.18 2.92
CA ALA A 138 8.36 -9.15 1.94
C ALA A 138 8.88 -9.44 0.52
N ARG A 139 10.02 -10.12 0.40
CA ARG A 139 10.67 -10.48 -0.86
C ARG A 139 10.36 -11.91 -1.32
N ASP A 140 9.67 -12.69 -0.50
CA ASP A 140 9.49 -14.12 -0.73
C ASP A 140 8.38 -14.37 -1.76
N ARG A 141 8.77 -14.72 -2.98
CA ARG A 141 7.84 -15.00 -4.07
C ARG A 141 7.13 -16.36 -3.93
N GLU A 142 7.53 -17.19 -2.97
CA GLU A 142 6.95 -18.51 -2.74
C GLU A 142 5.72 -18.47 -1.81
N ILE A 143 5.51 -17.38 -1.07
CA ILE A 143 4.32 -17.18 -0.22
C ILE A 143 3.21 -16.41 -0.97
N SER A 144 2.02 -16.37 -0.40
CA SER A 144 0.89 -15.63 -0.98
C SER A 144 1.17 -14.12 -1.04
N GLU A 145 0.60 -13.41 -2.03
CA GLU A 145 0.72 -11.95 -2.08
C GLU A 145 0.08 -11.28 -0.85
N GLY A 146 -1.00 -11.83 -0.32
CA GLY A 146 -1.62 -11.35 0.92
C GLY A 146 -0.65 -11.40 2.11
N ASP A 147 0.09 -12.50 2.28
CA ASP A 147 1.09 -12.62 3.34
C ASP A 147 2.28 -11.68 3.12
N ARG A 148 2.73 -11.50 1.86
CA ARG A 148 3.77 -10.52 1.52
C ARG A 148 3.33 -9.11 1.86
N LEU A 149 2.13 -8.72 1.42
CA LEU A 149 1.54 -7.41 1.70
C LEU A 149 1.46 -7.17 3.20
N TRP A 150 0.95 -8.14 3.96
CA TRP A 150 0.89 -8.04 5.42
C TRP A 150 2.26 -7.87 6.05
N ALA A 151 3.27 -8.60 5.58
CA ALA A 151 4.65 -8.44 6.03
C ALA A 151 5.21 -7.05 5.71
N ARG A 152 4.98 -6.53 4.49
CA ARG A 152 5.39 -5.17 4.08
C ARG A 152 4.74 -4.10 4.94
N GLU A 153 3.44 -4.22 5.24
CA GLU A 153 2.73 -3.27 6.10
C GLU A 153 3.31 -3.23 7.52
N ARG A 154 3.60 -4.40 8.11
CA ARG A 154 4.22 -4.46 9.43
C ARG A 154 5.66 -3.94 9.43
N LEU A 155 6.42 -4.23 8.38
CA LEU A 155 7.75 -3.67 8.20
C LEU A 155 7.73 -2.15 8.05
N PHE A 156 6.80 -1.63 7.26
CA PHE A 156 6.59 -0.20 7.10
C PHE A 156 6.25 0.45 8.44
N ALA A 157 5.30 -0.12 9.19
CA ALA A 157 4.93 0.38 10.50
C ALA A 157 6.11 0.41 11.48
N LEU A 158 6.94 -0.63 11.48
CA LEU A 158 8.14 -0.72 12.32
C LEU A 158 9.18 0.36 11.98
N ARG A 159 9.35 0.68 10.69
CA ARG A 159 10.34 1.66 10.22
C ARG A 159 9.82 3.09 10.14
N ARG A 160 8.50 3.29 10.26
CA ARG A 160 7.81 4.56 10.03
C ARG A 160 8.41 5.73 10.79
N ASP A 161 8.69 5.55 12.08
CA ASP A 161 9.25 6.62 12.90
C ASP A 161 10.68 6.98 12.48
N GLY A 162 11.45 6.00 12.00
CA GLY A 162 12.75 6.22 11.38
C GLY A 162 12.65 7.02 10.08
N TYR A 163 11.68 6.69 9.22
CA TYR A 163 11.42 7.46 7.99
C TYR A 163 11.03 8.91 8.30
N ARG A 164 10.10 9.10 9.25
CA ARG A 164 9.68 10.43 9.71
C ARG A 164 10.83 11.26 10.25
N ALA A 165 11.65 10.67 11.12
CA ALA A 165 12.79 11.36 11.70
C ALA A 165 13.74 11.87 10.62
N ARG A 166 13.99 11.05 9.58
CA ARG A 166 14.80 11.45 8.42
C ARG A 166 14.11 12.49 7.55
N GLY A 167 12.81 12.36 7.32
CA GLY A 167 12.03 13.34 6.57
C GLY A 167 12.05 14.75 7.19
N LEU A 168 12.18 14.84 8.51
CA LEU A 168 12.30 16.10 9.24
C LEU A 168 13.70 16.74 9.18
N LEU A 169 14.75 15.99 8.84
CA LEU A 169 16.11 16.55 8.72
C LEU A 169 16.15 17.69 7.69
N VAL A 170 16.98 18.70 7.92
CA VAL A 170 17.17 19.84 7.01
C VAL A 170 17.73 19.34 5.67
N ALA A 171 17.19 19.84 4.56
CA ALA A 171 17.57 19.43 3.20
C ALA A 171 18.70 20.31 2.64
N ASP A 172 19.72 20.58 3.45
CA ASP A 172 20.80 21.50 3.07
C ASP A 172 21.70 20.87 1.99
N GLY A 173 21.91 21.59 0.89
CA GLY A 173 22.67 21.09 -0.26
C GLY A 173 21.98 20.03 -1.12
N GLU A 174 20.74 19.63 -0.81
CA GLU A 174 19.96 18.68 -1.63
C GLU A 174 19.39 19.35 -2.90
N GLU A 175 19.34 18.62 -4.02
CA GLU A 175 18.82 19.13 -5.29
C GLU A 175 17.28 19.09 -5.34
N PRO A 176 16.57 20.23 -5.41
CA PRO A 176 15.12 20.24 -5.43
C PRO A 176 14.55 19.75 -6.77
N LEU A 177 13.61 18.81 -6.73
CA LEU A 177 12.91 18.32 -7.93
C LEU A 177 11.65 19.11 -8.27
N LEU A 178 11.06 19.82 -7.29
CA LEU A 178 9.89 20.65 -7.52
C LEU A 178 10.25 22.13 -7.75
N PRO A 179 9.51 22.84 -8.64
CA PRO A 179 9.69 24.25 -8.88
C PRO A 179 9.57 25.11 -7.62
N ALA A 180 10.27 26.24 -7.59
CA ALA A 180 10.30 27.14 -6.42
C ALA A 180 8.90 27.60 -5.96
N ALA A 181 7.98 27.87 -6.90
CA ALA A 181 6.61 28.27 -6.59
C ALA A 181 5.84 27.18 -5.82
N ALA A 182 5.96 25.92 -6.23
CA ALA A 182 5.34 24.79 -5.53
C ALA A 182 5.98 24.56 -4.15
N ARG A 183 7.31 24.70 -4.05
CA ARG A 183 8.04 24.59 -2.78
C ARG A 183 7.68 25.70 -1.80
N ALA A 184 7.19 26.85 -2.27
CA ALA A 184 6.78 27.94 -1.39
C ALA A 184 5.47 27.66 -0.65
N LEU A 185 4.62 26.76 -1.17
CA LEU A 185 3.32 26.45 -0.60
C LEU A 185 3.44 25.87 0.82
N PRO A 186 2.50 26.20 1.73
CA PRO A 186 2.44 25.66 3.08
C PRO A 186 1.84 24.23 3.10
N THR A 187 2.26 23.35 2.18
CA THR A 187 1.69 22.02 2.00
C THR A 187 2.55 20.90 2.51
N GLY A 188 1.88 19.92 3.11
CA GLY A 188 2.40 18.57 3.21
C GLY A 188 2.20 17.83 1.88
N ILE A 189 3.10 16.92 1.53
CA ILE A 189 2.91 16.04 0.38
C ILE A 189 1.79 15.06 0.73
N GLY A 190 0.62 15.21 0.08
CA GLY A 190 -0.51 14.30 0.29
C GLY A 190 -1.26 14.50 1.62
N GLY A 191 -1.19 15.71 2.17
CA GLY A 191 -2.08 16.17 3.23
C GLY A 191 -2.89 17.34 2.69
N ALA A 192 -4.12 17.53 3.17
CA ALA A 192 -4.94 18.65 2.75
C ALA A 192 -4.18 19.99 2.92
N LEU A 193 -4.19 20.83 1.87
CA LEU A 193 -3.69 22.20 1.93
C LEU A 193 -4.22 22.91 3.18
N ALA A 194 -3.32 23.54 3.93
CA ALA A 194 -3.72 24.49 4.94
C ALA A 194 -4.50 25.62 4.26
N LEU A 195 -5.78 25.73 4.57
CA LEU A 195 -6.64 26.81 4.09
C LEU A 195 -6.45 28.07 4.95
N PRO A 196 -6.60 29.28 4.38
CA PRO A 196 -6.89 29.56 2.97
C PRO A 196 -5.64 29.54 2.07
N VAL A 197 -5.83 29.21 0.79
CA VAL A 197 -4.76 29.30 -0.23
C VAL A 197 -4.86 30.64 -0.94
N ASP A 198 -3.76 31.40 -0.97
CA ASP A 198 -3.67 32.65 -1.72
C ASP A 198 -3.73 32.38 -3.24
N ALA A 199 -4.62 33.07 -3.96
CA ALA A 199 -4.87 32.83 -5.38
C ALA A 199 -3.64 33.13 -6.26
N VAL A 200 -2.80 34.10 -5.87
CA VAL A 200 -1.57 34.45 -6.61
C VAL A 200 -0.54 33.34 -6.46
N GLN A 201 -0.35 32.83 -5.24
CA GLN A 201 0.52 31.68 -4.97
C GLN A 201 0.01 30.41 -5.66
N ALA A 202 -1.29 30.14 -5.60
CA ALA A 202 -1.92 29.01 -6.27
C ALA A 202 -1.69 29.04 -7.78
N ARG A 203 -1.91 30.21 -8.41
CA ARG A 203 -1.65 30.41 -9.83
C ARG A 203 -0.20 30.14 -10.18
N ALA A 204 0.75 30.75 -9.47
CA ALA A 204 2.17 30.58 -9.73
C ALA A 204 2.61 29.12 -9.59
N ALA A 205 2.09 28.41 -8.59
CA ALA A 205 2.38 26.99 -8.40
C ALA A 205 1.78 26.12 -9.53
N LEU A 206 0.51 26.33 -9.88
CA LEU A 206 -0.15 25.59 -10.97
C LEU A 206 0.52 25.85 -12.33
N GLU A 207 0.92 27.09 -12.62
CA GLU A 207 1.66 27.40 -13.85
C GLU A 207 3.04 26.72 -13.87
N ALA A 208 3.73 26.65 -12.74
CA ALA A 208 5.05 26.04 -12.64
C ALA A 208 5.04 24.50 -12.65
N LEU A 209 3.99 23.88 -12.09
CA LEU A 209 3.83 22.42 -12.04
C LEU A 209 3.34 21.82 -13.37
N LEU A 210 2.74 22.64 -14.24
CA LEU A 210 2.17 22.16 -15.50
C LEU A 210 3.26 21.73 -16.49
N LEU A 211 3.18 20.49 -16.95
CA LEU A 211 4.10 19.97 -17.96
C LEU A 211 3.85 20.56 -19.36
N SER A 212 4.92 20.69 -20.14
CA SER A 212 4.88 21.23 -21.50
C SER A 212 4.27 20.29 -22.53
N ALA A 213 4.27 18.98 -22.27
CA ALA A 213 3.73 17.93 -23.14
C ALA A 213 2.67 17.10 -22.39
N PRO A 214 1.69 16.50 -23.10
CA PRO A 214 0.74 15.59 -22.45
C PRO A 214 1.47 14.32 -21.97
N LEU A 215 1.00 13.77 -20.86
CA LEU A 215 1.48 12.49 -20.36
C LEU A 215 0.93 11.33 -21.19
N SER A 216 1.72 10.25 -21.30
CA SER A 216 1.31 9.00 -21.95
C SER A 216 0.23 8.26 -21.15
N SER A 217 0.25 8.41 -19.83
CA SER A 217 -0.77 7.93 -18.89
C SER A 217 -1.14 9.06 -17.94
N PRO A 218 -2.42 9.21 -17.56
CA PRO A 218 -2.81 10.21 -16.59
C PRO A 218 -2.08 10.05 -15.24
N GLU A 219 -1.70 11.17 -14.64
CA GLU A 219 -1.13 11.26 -13.30
C GLU A 219 -1.95 12.21 -12.43
N PRO A 220 -2.21 11.90 -11.16
CA PRO A 220 -1.88 10.63 -10.52
C PRO A 220 -2.68 9.46 -11.14
N PRO A 221 -2.29 8.20 -10.91
CA PRO A 221 -3.10 7.06 -11.29
C PRO A 221 -4.48 7.16 -10.62
N PRO A 222 -5.54 6.59 -11.23
CA PRO A 222 -6.87 6.60 -10.65
C PRO A 222 -6.88 6.11 -9.20
N GLU A 223 -7.79 6.65 -8.40
CA GLU A 223 -7.93 6.21 -7.01
C GLU A 223 -8.21 4.71 -6.94
N TRP A 224 -7.50 4.02 -6.07
CA TRP A 224 -7.74 2.60 -5.82
C TRP A 224 -9.00 2.44 -4.97
N THR A 225 -10.07 1.94 -5.59
CA THR A 225 -11.39 1.83 -4.95
C THR A 225 -11.70 0.45 -4.38
N ALA A 226 -10.90 -0.58 -4.68
CA ALA A 226 -11.07 -1.87 -4.03
C ALA A 226 -10.73 -1.72 -2.54
N GLY A 227 -11.67 -2.11 -1.67
CA GLY A 227 -11.52 -1.99 -0.23
C GLY A 227 -10.35 -2.81 0.31
N TRP A 228 -9.97 -2.57 1.56
CA TRP A 228 -8.96 -3.37 2.27
C TRP A 228 -9.33 -4.86 2.33
N ASP A 229 -10.64 -5.15 2.35
CA ASP A 229 -11.21 -6.49 2.37
C ASP A 229 -11.50 -7.02 0.95
N GLY A 230 -11.32 -6.18 -0.09
CA GLY A 230 -11.66 -6.45 -1.48
C GLY A 230 -10.63 -7.29 -2.23
N LEU A 231 -9.95 -8.21 -1.54
CA LEU A 231 -9.26 -9.35 -2.17
C LEU A 231 -10.28 -10.42 -2.60
N ASP A 232 -11.50 -10.00 -2.99
CA ASP A 232 -12.51 -10.89 -3.54
C ASP A 232 -12.06 -11.31 -4.93
N GLU A 233 -11.57 -12.55 -5.00
CA GLU A 233 -11.64 -13.54 -6.09
C GLU A 233 -11.13 -13.18 -7.50
N GLY A 234 -10.82 -11.92 -7.78
CA GLY A 234 -10.51 -11.44 -9.12
C GLY A 234 -9.21 -10.70 -9.23
N ASP A 235 -8.06 -11.32 -8.89
CA ASP A 235 -6.70 -10.89 -9.29
C ASP A 235 -6.36 -9.38 -9.18
N GLU A 236 -7.14 -8.58 -8.45
CA GLU A 236 -6.97 -7.13 -8.35
C GLU A 236 -5.95 -6.86 -7.24
N TYR A 237 -4.69 -7.10 -7.60
CA TYR A 237 -3.54 -6.83 -6.76
C TYR A 237 -3.49 -5.35 -6.40
N ARG A 238 -3.34 -5.08 -5.09
CA ARG A 238 -3.05 -3.73 -4.60
C ARG A 238 -1.82 -3.20 -5.33
N PRO A 239 -1.91 -2.07 -6.04
CA PRO A 239 -0.76 -1.56 -6.78
C PRO A 239 0.37 -1.09 -5.85
N ASP A 240 1.62 -1.47 -6.17
CA ASP A 240 2.83 -1.09 -5.43
C ASP A 240 2.95 0.42 -5.19
N TRP A 241 2.48 1.23 -6.14
CA TRP A 241 2.54 2.70 -6.02
C TRP A 241 1.83 3.21 -4.77
N LEU A 242 0.84 2.51 -4.23
CA LEU A 242 0.20 2.90 -2.96
C LEU A 242 1.17 2.79 -1.77
N GLU A 243 1.96 1.73 -1.72
CA GLU A 243 2.94 1.52 -0.65
C GLU A 243 4.13 2.47 -0.81
N VAL A 244 4.62 2.65 -2.03
CA VAL A 244 5.67 3.63 -2.33
C VAL A 244 5.21 5.05 -1.98
N ARG A 245 3.93 5.40 -2.21
CA ARG A 245 3.37 6.69 -1.81
C ARG A 245 3.47 6.91 -0.30
N LEU A 246 3.22 5.88 0.52
CA LEU A 246 3.35 5.99 1.98
C LEU A 246 4.80 6.28 2.38
N LEU A 247 5.75 5.58 1.79
CA LEU A 247 7.19 5.81 2.01
C LEU A 247 7.62 7.22 1.62
N VAL A 248 7.27 7.65 0.41
CA VAL A 248 7.59 8.98 -0.12
C VAL A 248 7.03 10.07 0.79
N ARG A 249 5.80 9.92 1.30
CA ARG A 249 5.19 10.88 2.23
C ARG A 249 5.95 11.01 3.55
N GLU A 250 6.47 9.92 4.10
CA GLU A 250 7.20 9.99 5.38
C GLU A 250 8.61 10.57 5.20
N LEU A 251 9.30 10.26 4.10
CA LEU A 251 10.65 10.80 3.79
C LEU A 251 10.62 12.24 3.26
N MET A 252 9.55 12.62 2.58
CA MET A 252 9.40 13.93 1.93
C MET A 252 8.06 14.55 2.34
N PRO A 253 7.89 14.93 3.61
CA PRO A 253 6.60 15.33 4.14
C PRO A 253 6.07 16.65 3.57
N THR A 254 6.88 17.45 2.87
CA THR A 254 6.47 18.74 2.26
C THR A 254 7.09 18.91 0.88
N ALA A 255 6.52 19.78 0.05
CA ALA A 255 7.05 20.06 -1.29
C ALA A 255 8.52 20.49 -1.29
N ARG A 256 8.97 21.20 -0.24
CA ARG A 256 10.37 21.62 -0.06
C ARG A 256 11.34 20.46 0.13
N LYS A 257 10.84 19.32 0.58
CA LYS A 257 11.60 18.10 0.84
C LYS A 257 11.61 17.16 -0.36
N VAL A 258 10.98 17.51 -1.49
CA VAL A 258 11.04 16.66 -2.68
C VAL A 258 12.36 16.95 -3.41
N THR A 259 13.35 16.10 -3.17
CA THR A 259 14.72 16.26 -3.65
C THR A 259 15.24 14.97 -4.29
N GLN A 260 16.28 15.10 -5.12
CA GLN A 260 16.90 13.97 -5.81
C GLN A 260 17.45 12.93 -4.81
N GLU A 261 18.07 13.38 -3.73
CA GLU A 261 18.70 12.52 -2.72
C GLU A 261 17.66 11.71 -1.93
N ARG A 262 16.53 12.33 -1.60
CA ARG A 262 15.44 11.66 -0.87
C ARG A 262 14.64 10.72 -1.77
N MET A 263 14.50 11.04 -3.05
CA MET A 263 13.98 10.10 -4.05
C MET A 263 14.88 8.87 -4.17
N ALA A 264 16.20 9.06 -4.25
CA ALA A 264 17.14 7.95 -4.26
C ALA A 264 17.12 7.14 -2.96
N GLU A 265 16.83 7.78 -1.81
CA GLU A 265 16.60 7.06 -0.56
C GLU A 265 15.32 6.22 -0.59
N ALA A 266 14.21 6.79 -1.04
CA ALA A 266 12.95 6.06 -1.19
C ALA A 266 13.10 4.87 -2.16
N GLU A 267 13.78 5.06 -3.29
CA GLU A 267 14.10 3.99 -4.25
C GLU A 267 14.92 2.86 -3.60
N ARG A 268 15.94 3.20 -2.82
CA ARG A 268 16.74 2.21 -2.07
C ARG A 268 15.91 1.44 -1.04
N GLU A 269 14.86 2.04 -0.49
CA GLU A 269 13.95 1.39 0.47
C GLU A 269 12.84 0.57 -0.24
N CYS A 270 12.52 0.83 -1.50
CA CYS A 270 11.60 -0.01 -2.28
C CYS A 270 12.16 -1.43 -2.50
N VAL A 271 13.46 -1.56 -2.79
CA VAL A 271 14.12 -2.86 -3.01
C VAL A 271 14.02 -3.84 -1.80
N PRO A 272 14.27 -3.43 -0.55
CA PRO A 272 14.01 -4.26 0.63
C PRO A 272 12.55 -4.57 0.88
N LEU A 273 11.64 -3.71 0.44
CA LEU A 273 10.22 -3.97 0.52
C LEU A 273 9.73 -4.89 -0.60
N GLY A 274 10.55 -5.21 -1.61
CA GLY A 274 10.11 -6.00 -2.75
C GLY A 274 9.15 -5.24 -3.68
N LEU A 275 9.10 -3.91 -3.55
CA LEU A 275 8.29 -3.02 -4.37
C LEU A 275 9.05 -2.69 -5.65
N ASP A 276 8.35 -2.65 -6.77
CA ASP A 276 8.92 -2.13 -8.01
C ASP A 276 9.11 -0.61 -7.89
N GLY A 277 10.37 -0.21 -7.68
CA GLY A 277 10.80 1.17 -7.66
C GLY A 277 10.90 1.80 -9.05
N GLY A 278 10.54 1.11 -10.14
CA GLY A 278 10.68 1.65 -11.49
C GLY A 278 12.16 1.77 -11.91
N GLU A 279 12.54 1.01 -12.93
CA GLU A 279 13.93 0.91 -13.40
C GLU A 279 14.49 2.28 -13.86
N GLY A 280 15.28 2.97 -13.01
CA GLY A 280 16.11 4.11 -13.39
C GLY A 280 15.39 5.45 -13.63
N GLU A 281 14.06 5.49 -13.57
CA GLU A 281 13.26 6.72 -13.73
C GLU A 281 12.46 7.10 -12.47
N PHE A 282 12.71 6.46 -11.32
CA PHE A 282 11.94 6.64 -10.09
C PHE A 282 11.73 8.11 -9.73
N ALA A 283 12.82 8.89 -9.66
CA ALA A 283 12.75 10.30 -9.29
C ALA A 283 11.90 11.14 -10.25
N ALA A 284 12.00 10.91 -11.56
CA ALA A 284 11.23 11.64 -12.57
C ALA A 284 9.73 11.26 -12.54
N LEU A 285 9.44 9.96 -12.45
CA LEU A 285 8.09 9.43 -12.30
C LEU A 285 7.42 9.99 -11.04
N TRP A 286 8.09 9.87 -9.90
CA TRP A 286 7.53 10.31 -8.62
C TRP A 286 7.47 11.82 -8.48
N ALA A 287 8.42 12.58 -9.03
CA ALA A 287 8.30 14.04 -9.07
C ALA A 287 7.06 14.46 -9.87
N THR A 288 6.78 13.82 -11.01
CA THR A 288 5.59 14.07 -11.83
C THR A 288 4.31 13.73 -11.07
N ARG A 289 4.26 12.55 -10.46
CA ARG A 289 3.10 12.10 -9.67
C ARG A 289 2.83 12.99 -8.46
N LEU A 290 3.88 13.37 -7.73
CA LEU A 290 3.79 14.32 -6.62
C LEU A 290 3.29 15.69 -7.10
N ALA A 291 3.83 16.20 -8.21
CA ALA A 291 3.39 17.45 -8.81
C ALA A 291 1.90 17.41 -9.19
N ALA A 292 1.42 16.28 -9.73
CA ALA A 292 0.01 16.08 -10.04
C ALA A 292 -0.86 16.07 -8.78
N TRP A 293 -0.48 15.36 -7.72
CA TRP A 293 -1.22 15.42 -6.44
C TRP A 293 -1.24 16.82 -5.84
N LEU A 294 -0.13 17.55 -5.86
CA LEU A 294 -0.07 18.94 -5.39
C LEU A 294 -1.02 19.84 -6.20
N ALA A 295 -1.08 19.69 -7.52
CA ALA A 295 -2.02 20.43 -8.35
C ALA A 295 -3.48 20.08 -8.02
N GLY A 296 -3.78 18.79 -7.83
CA GLY A 296 -5.10 18.33 -7.42
C GLY A 296 -5.54 18.92 -6.08
N GLU A 297 -4.65 18.94 -5.08
CA GLU A 297 -4.90 19.60 -3.79
C GLU A 297 -5.20 21.09 -3.98
N ILE A 298 -4.44 21.80 -4.82
CA ILE A 298 -4.69 23.23 -5.10
C ILE A 298 -6.08 23.43 -5.71
N PHE A 299 -6.46 22.62 -6.71
CA PHE A 299 -7.79 22.68 -7.31
C PHE A 299 -8.90 22.38 -6.30
N ASP A 300 -8.73 21.37 -5.45
CA ASP A 300 -9.69 21.08 -4.38
C ASP A 300 -9.84 22.27 -3.43
N ALA A 301 -8.72 22.86 -2.99
CA ALA A 301 -8.72 24.01 -2.09
C ALA A 301 -9.41 25.24 -2.70
N LEU A 302 -9.11 25.56 -3.96
CA LEU A 302 -9.76 26.66 -4.70
C LEU A 302 -11.26 26.41 -4.94
N SER A 303 -11.71 25.15 -4.95
CA SER A 303 -13.13 24.80 -5.17
C SER A 303 -14.03 25.00 -3.96
N ARG A 304 -13.49 25.04 -2.73
CA ARG A 304 -14.28 25.02 -1.48
C ARG A 304 -15.03 26.33 -1.24
N ASP A 305 -14.40 27.47 -1.52
CA ASP A 305 -15.02 28.79 -1.46
C ASP A 305 -14.52 29.68 -2.62
N PRO A 306 -15.03 29.47 -3.84
CA PRO A 306 -14.49 30.15 -5.02
C PRO A 306 -14.96 31.60 -5.08
N ASP A 307 -14.01 32.55 -5.14
CA ASP A 307 -14.25 33.93 -5.54
C ASP A 307 -14.11 34.06 -7.07
N PRO A 308 -15.21 34.24 -7.82
CA PRO A 308 -15.16 34.31 -9.28
C PRO A 308 -14.24 35.43 -9.81
N ALA A 309 -14.16 36.56 -9.11
CA ALA A 309 -13.36 37.70 -9.56
C ALA A 309 -11.85 37.45 -9.39
N ALA A 310 -11.47 36.68 -8.37
CA ALA A 310 -10.09 36.30 -8.12
C ALA A 310 -9.61 35.12 -8.99
N LEU A 311 -10.52 34.22 -9.38
CA LEU A 311 -10.20 32.96 -10.05
C LEU A 311 -10.36 33.02 -11.58
N ALA A 312 -11.38 33.70 -12.08
CA ALA A 312 -11.62 33.76 -13.51
C ALA A 312 -10.75 34.83 -14.21
N PRO A 313 -10.29 34.57 -15.45
CA PRO A 313 -10.43 33.33 -16.22
C PRO A 313 -9.32 32.30 -15.94
N TRP A 314 -8.24 32.72 -15.29
CA TRP A 314 -6.97 32.01 -15.29
C TRP A 314 -7.06 30.59 -14.73
N SER A 315 -7.87 30.35 -13.69
CA SER A 315 -7.94 29.03 -13.05
C SER A 315 -8.64 28.00 -13.93
N MET A 316 -9.60 28.44 -14.76
CA MET A 316 -10.31 27.56 -15.68
C MET A 316 -9.43 27.25 -16.90
N ASP A 317 -8.68 28.24 -17.39
CA ASP A 317 -7.70 28.03 -18.46
C ASP A 317 -6.58 27.07 -18.00
N LEU A 318 -6.18 27.13 -16.73
CA LEU A 318 -5.25 26.15 -16.17
C LEU A 318 -5.92 24.79 -16.00
N ALA A 319 -7.11 24.70 -15.41
CA ALA A 319 -7.81 23.42 -15.26
C ALA A 319 -8.01 22.71 -16.61
N GLU A 320 -8.40 23.44 -17.66
CA GLU A 320 -8.48 22.89 -19.03
C GLU A 320 -7.15 22.32 -19.50
N ARG A 321 -6.05 23.05 -19.28
CA ARG A 321 -4.71 22.60 -19.65
C ARG A 321 -4.29 21.36 -18.86
N TYR A 322 -4.54 21.31 -17.55
CA TYR A 322 -4.25 20.14 -16.72
C TYR A 322 -4.99 18.89 -17.21
N VAL A 323 -6.30 19.00 -17.50
CA VAL A 323 -7.09 17.92 -18.11
C VAL A 323 -6.46 17.47 -19.44
N ARG A 324 -6.15 18.41 -20.34
CA ARG A 324 -5.56 18.10 -21.66
C ARG A 324 -4.15 17.49 -21.58
N ARG A 325 -3.39 17.77 -20.51
CA ARG A 325 -2.06 17.19 -20.29
C ARG A 325 -2.11 15.85 -19.58
N GLY A 326 -3.28 15.40 -19.13
CA GLY A 326 -3.40 14.20 -18.30
C GLY A 326 -2.80 14.36 -16.92
N MET A 327 -2.66 15.59 -16.42
CA MET A 327 -2.06 15.88 -15.11
C MET A 327 -3.15 16.41 -14.18
N ALA A 328 -3.30 15.83 -12.98
CA ALA A 328 -4.40 16.10 -12.05
C ALA A 328 -5.77 16.17 -12.75
N ALA A 329 -5.98 15.34 -13.77
CA ALA A 329 -7.05 15.55 -14.74
C ALA A 329 -8.43 15.41 -14.09
N GLU A 330 -8.60 14.42 -13.21
CA GLU A 330 -9.84 14.21 -12.47
C GLU A 330 -10.13 15.37 -11.51
N ASP A 331 -9.14 15.82 -10.74
CA ASP A 331 -9.27 16.94 -9.80
C ASP A 331 -9.56 18.27 -10.51
N ALA A 332 -8.86 18.55 -11.61
CA ALA A 332 -9.08 19.73 -12.44
C ALA A 332 -10.49 19.72 -13.06
N HIS A 333 -10.94 18.56 -13.54
CA HIS A 333 -12.29 18.39 -14.05
C HIS A 333 -13.35 18.53 -12.95
N ALA A 334 -13.10 17.98 -11.76
CA ALA A 334 -13.97 18.12 -10.59
C ALA A 334 -14.06 19.58 -10.14
N PHE A 335 -12.95 20.33 -10.14
CA PHE A 335 -12.93 21.77 -9.88
C PHE A 335 -13.81 22.55 -10.86
N LEU A 336 -13.72 22.26 -12.16
CA LEU A 336 -14.58 22.89 -13.16
C LEU A 336 -16.06 22.61 -12.89
N ARG A 337 -16.44 21.37 -12.55
CA ARG A 337 -17.82 21.02 -12.18
C ARG A 337 -18.29 21.76 -10.93
N ARG A 338 -17.50 21.74 -9.85
CA ARG A 338 -17.86 22.38 -8.57
C ARG A 338 -18.01 23.90 -8.67
N THR A 339 -17.37 24.53 -9.66
CA THR A 339 -17.41 25.99 -9.84
C THR A 339 -18.41 26.45 -10.90
N GLU A 340 -19.09 25.55 -11.62
CA GLU A 340 -19.88 25.91 -12.80
C GLU A 340 -21.09 26.82 -12.53
N ASP A 341 -21.68 26.73 -11.34
CA ASP A 341 -22.82 27.58 -10.94
C ASP A 341 -22.39 28.99 -10.53
N LYS A 342 -21.14 29.14 -10.05
CA LYS A 342 -20.60 30.41 -9.54
C LYS A 342 -19.72 31.12 -10.56
N VAL A 343 -19.11 30.38 -11.49
CA VAL A 343 -18.20 30.89 -12.51
C VAL A 343 -18.67 30.42 -13.90
N PRO A 344 -19.42 31.25 -14.65
CA PRO A 344 -19.97 30.86 -15.95
C PRO A 344 -18.92 30.37 -16.96
N TYR A 345 -17.67 30.83 -16.83
CA TYR A 345 -16.57 30.41 -17.69
C TYR A 345 -16.21 28.92 -17.52
N SER A 346 -16.41 28.32 -16.33
CA SER A 346 -16.21 26.89 -16.11
C SER A 346 -17.12 26.03 -16.99
N ARG A 347 -18.37 26.44 -17.18
CA ARG A 347 -19.32 25.73 -18.06
C ARG A 347 -18.85 25.73 -19.52
N LEU A 348 -18.29 26.86 -19.99
CA LEU A 348 -17.73 26.95 -21.34
C LEU A 348 -16.56 25.98 -21.53
N VAL A 349 -15.69 25.86 -20.53
CA VAL A 349 -14.55 24.94 -20.57
C VAL A 349 -15.00 23.48 -20.57
N LEU A 350 -15.96 23.10 -19.72
CA LEU A 350 -16.52 21.74 -19.69
C LEU A 350 -17.14 21.33 -21.04
N LEU A 351 -17.81 22.26 -21.74
CA LEU A 351 -18.35 22.01 -23.07
C LEU A 351 -17.23 21.77 -24.12
N ARG A 352 -16.10 22.49 -24.03
CA ARG A 352 -14.95 22.24 -24.90
C ARG A 352 -14.32 20.87 -24.66
N LEU A 353 -14.13 20.49 -23.40
CA LEU A 353 -13.52 19.21 -23.03
C LEU A 353 -14.39 18.00 -23.47
N THR A 354 -15.71 18.11 -23.35
CA THR A 354 -16.64 17.03 -23.75
C THR A 354 -16.72 16.84 -25.27
N THR A 355 -16.82 17.94 -26.03
CA THR A 355 -16.90 17.89 -27.51
C THR A 355 -15.65 17.27 -28.14
N GLU A 356 -14.46 17.58 -27.62
CA GLU A 356 -13.20 17.02 -28.14
C GLU A 356 -13.03 15.52 -27.81
N THR A 357 -13.47 15.08 -26.63
CA THR A 357 -13.43 13.66 -26.23
C THR A 357 -14.33 12.82 -27.13
N SER A 358 -15.50 13.33 -27.51
CA SER A 358 -16.39 12.68 -28.48
C SER A 358 -15.79 12.60 -29.89
N HIS A 359 -14.99 13.59 -30.31
CA HIS A 359 -14.31 13.57 -31.61
C HIS A 359 -13.13 12.58 -31.64
N ALA A 360 -12.34 12.45 -30.57
CA ALA A 360 -11.24 11.48 -30.48
C ALA A 360 -11.76 10.02 -30.51
N SER A 361 -12.82 9.72 -29.76
CA SER A 361 -13.45 8.38 -29.74
C SER A 361 -14.17 8.03 -31.06
N ALA A 362 -14.64 9.02 -31.82
CA ALA A 362 -15.26 8.80 -33.13
C ALA A 362 -14.25 8.57 -34.27
N PHE A 363 -13.01 9.06 -34.14
CA PHE A 363 -11.94 8.83 -35.12
C PHE A 363 -11.30 7.45 -34.98
N LEU A 364 -11.20 6.92 -33.76
CA LEU A 364 -10.68 5.56 -33.49
C LEU A 364 -11.66 4.44 -33.86
N ASN A 365 -12.95 4.76 -34.09
CA ASN A 365 -14.00 3.80 -34.44
C ASN A 365 -14.45 3.87 -35.92
N ARG A 366 -13.65 4.46 -36.82
CA ARG A 366 -13.94 4.35 -38.26
C ARG A 366 -13.48 2.98 -38.76
N PRO A 367 -14.38 2.09 -39.24
CA PRO A 367 -13.95 0.91 -39.96
C PRO A 367 -13.23 1.37 -41.24
N GLU A 368 -12.01 0.88 -41.42
CA GLU A 368 -11.24 1.07 -42.66
C GLU A 368 -12.13 0.66 -43.84
N ARG A 369 -12.27 1.56 -44.82
CA ARG A 369 -12.98 1.30 -46.08
C ARG A 369 -11.98 1.02 -47.18
#